data_AF-A0A2E9PQC1-F1
#
_entry.id   AF-A0A2E9PQC1-F1
#
_cell.length_a   1.000
_cell.length_b   1.000
_cell.length_c   1.000
_cell.angle_alpha   90.00
_cell.angle_beta   90.00
_cell.angle_gamma   90.00
#
_symmetry.space_group_name_H-M   'P 1'
#
loop_
_entity.id
_entity.type
_entity.pdbx_description
1 polymer ?
#
loop_
_entity_poly.entity_id
_entity_poly.type
_entity_poly.pdbx_seq_one_letter_code
_entity_poly.pdbx_strand_id
1 'polypeptide(L)'
;MMKSMKIIRNKLFLVIALILLGCSGENWRDPLGISSSGDGSKLNPDGTPYVPAPGHLSLSITSLDDIPVIAGSGPFSVSLILKNTGTEPLTIKEINSSESWMSVDGVVSGQEIKGIDTIETWVTFIAGYSDDASISFVWNSLDNPDSTESFSVSLDVGDESTWDIVYNEIFDKTCSCHFTSSGAGELKMSNQELAYDNIVDIAAYEVPELKRIDPGYPDRSYLVKKLVGVDIEGDRMPRDGPPFLSDRRIEQVRLWVQIGAPE
;
A
#
# COMPACT_ATOMS: atom_id res chain seq x y z
N MET A 1 17.18 77.14 54.19
CA MET A 1 15.96 77.02 55.02
C MET A 1 16.02 75.71 55.81
N MET A 2 15.90 75.82 57.14
CA MET A 2 15.57 74.82 58.20
C MET A 2 16.07 73.37 58.06
N LYS A 3 17.11 72.94 58.80
CA LYS A 3 17.12 72.38 60.18
C LYS A 3 16.48 70.97 60.37
N SER A 4 17.36 69.96 60.41
CA SER A 4 17.62 69.02 61.54
C SER A 4 16.48 68.15 62.13
N MET A 5 16.62 66.81 62.06
CA MET A 5 16.49 65.83 63.18
C MET A 5 16.80 64.40 62.63
N LYS A 6 17.92 63.71 62.93
CA LYS A 6 18.31 62.89 64.10
C LYS A 6 17.37 61.70 64.45
N ILE A 7 18.03 60.59 64.86
CA ILE A 7 17.59 59.39 65.62
C ILE A 7 17.47 58.12 64.73
N ILE A 8 18.46 57.21 64.69
CA ILE A 8 18.92 56.20 65.69
C ILE A 8 17.97 55.00 65.84
N ARG A 9 18.51 53.82 65.46
CA ARG A 9 18.26 52.42 65.88
C ARG A 9 16.86 52.06 66.42
N ASN A 10 16.22 51.09 65.77
CA ASN A 10 15.61 49.99 66.54
C ASN A 10 15.62 48.66 65.77
N LYS A 11 16.03 47.61 66.47
CA LYS A 11 16.02 46.21 66.05
C LYS A 11 14.57 45.72 66.00
N LEU A 12 14.15 44.94 65.00
CA LEU A 12 13.39 43.70 65.24
C LEU A 12 13.18 42.81 63.99
N PHE A 13 13.60 41.55 64.15
CA PHE A 13 13.10 40.28 63.56
C PHE A 13 13.23 39.93 62.06
N LEU A 14 13.96 38.80 61.84
CA LEU A 14 13.67 37.66 60.93
C LEU A 14 13.67 37.97 59.41
N VAL A 15 14.42 37.32 58.52
CA VAL A 15 14.58 35.88 58.27
C VAL A 15 15.87 35.63 57.46
N ILE A 16 16.51 34.54 57.83
CA ILE A 16 17.56 33.69 57.22
C ILE A 16 17.63 33.70 55.67
N ALA A 17 18.85 33.85 55.13
CA ALA A 17 19.37 33.01 54.04
C ALA A 17 20.91 33.05 54.05
N LEU A 18 21.48 31.99 54.60
CA LEU A 18 22.91 31.71 54.72
C LEU A 18 23.46 31.23 53.36
N ILE A 19 24.55 31.87 52.93
CA ILE A 19 25.84 31.29 52.53
C ILE A 19 25.84 30.20 51.44
N LEU A 20 26.45 30.53 50.30
CA LEU A 20 27.34 29.60 49.59
C LEU A 20 28.69 30.28 49.35
N LEU A 21 29.66 29.93 50.19
CA LEU A 21 31.08 30.17 49.96
C LEU A 21 31.82 28.92 50.46
N GLY A 22 32.42 28.20 49.51
CA GLY A 22 33.65 27.46 49.74
C GLY A 22 33.60 25.94 49.72
N CYS A 23 34.65 25.40 49.12
CA CYS A 23 35.27 24.07 49.26
C CYS A 23 34.93 23.08 48.12
N SER A 24 35.82 22.95 47.13
CA SER A 24 37.02 22.08 47.09
C SER A 24 36.64 20.63 46.79
N GLY A 25 37.19 20.11 45.69
CA GLY A 25 36.78 18.84 45.11
C GLY A 25 37.10 17.63 45.98
N GLU A 26 36.29 16.59 45.78
CA GLU A 26 36.67 15.20 45.94
C GLU A 26 35.87 14.36 44.93
N ASN A 27 36.52 13.30 44.46
CA ASN A 27 35.98 12.29 43.56
C ASN A 27 34.60 11.79 44.02
N TRP A 28 33.53 12.15 43.31
CA TRP A 28 32.34 11.31 43.29
C TRP A 28 32.58 10.19 42.28
N ARG A 29 33.29 9.15 42.73
CA ARG A 29 33.20 7.85 42.08
C ARG A 29 31.75 7.41 42.21
N ASP A 30 31.05 7.37 41.08
CA ASP A 30 29.80 6.65 40.88
C ASP A 30 29.91 5.24 41.51
N PRO A 31 29.21 4.96 42.62
CA PRO A 31 29.30 3.67 43.30
C PRO A 31 28.47 2.57 42.62
N LEU A 32 27.82 2.87 41.49
CA LEU A 32 26.97 1.94 40.74
C LEU A 32 27.54 1.59 39.36
N GLY A 33 28.60 2.25 38.89
CA GLY A 33 29.25 1.94 37.62
C GLY A 33 28.39 2.22 36.38
N ILE A 34 27.38 3.10 36.48
CA ILE A 34 26.53 3.52 35.37
C ILE A 34 26.98 4.92 34.92
N SER A 35 28.22 5.01 34.43
CA SER A 35 28.66 6.18 33.66
C SER A 35 28.43 5.93 32.17
N SER A 36 27.17 5.78 31.81
CA SER A 36 26.70 6.02 30.45
C SER A 36 25.42 6.85 30.56
N SER A 37 25.55 8.08 31.05
CA SER A 37 24.53 9.09 30.77
C SER A 37 24.55 9.28 29.25
N GLY A 38 23.63 8.62 28.55
CA GLY A 38 23.35 8.92 27.15
C GLY A 38 23.07 10.41 27.01
N ASP A 39 23.34 10.98 25.84
CA ASP A 39 23.23 12.40 25.53
C ASP A 39 21.79 12.99 25.64
N GLY A 40 20.82 12.21 26.13
CA GLY A 40 19.43 12.61 26.26
C GLY A 40 18.71 12.76 24.92
N SER A 41 19.36 12.51 23.78
CA SER A 41 18.76 12.62 22.45
C SER A 41 17.61 11.62 22.23
N LYS A 42 17.55 10.57 23.05
CA LYS A 42 16.52 9.53 23.05
C LYS A 42 15.50 9.67 24.19
N LEU A 43 15.33 10.86 24.79
CA LEU A 43 14.36 11.09 25.86
C LEU A 43 13.38 12.22 25.49
N ASN A 44 12.13 12.08 25.90
CA ASN A 44 11.14 13.16 25.90
C ASN A 44 11.56 14.29 26.86
N PRO A 45 10.98 15.51 26.76
CA PRO A 45 11.25 16.60 27.71
C PRO A 45 10.96 16.28 29.19
N ASP A 46 10.18 15.24 29.46
CA ASP A 46 9.86 14.74 30.81
C ASP A 46 10.84 13.65 31.31
N GLY A 47 11.85 13.29 30.51
CA GLY A 47 12.86 12.28 30.83
C GLY A 47 12.42 10.84 30.60
N THR A 48 11.21 10.59 30.07
CA THR A 48 10.82 9.26 29.61
C THR A 48 11.54 8.90 28.30
N PRO A 49 11.78 7.61 28.01
CA PRO A 49 12.31 7.20 26.70
C PRO A 49 11.47 7.80 25.56
N TYR A 50 12.14 8.50 24.64
CA TYR A 50 11.55 8.93 23.38
C TYR A 50 11.29 7.66 22.58
N VAL A 51 10.02 7.25 22.57
CA VAL A 51 9.49 6.25 21.66
C VAL A 51 8.92 7.04 20.48
N PRO A 52 9.64 7.15 19.34
CA PRO A 52 9.04 7.73 18.16
C PRO A 52 7.77 6.95 17.84
N ALA A 53 6.66 7.66 17.64
CA ALA A 53 5.45 7.03 17.13
C ALA A 53 5.82 6.39 15.78
N PRO A 54 5.56 5.07 15.59
CA PRO A 54 5.94 4.41 14.35
C PRO A 54 5.33 5.18 13.19
N GLY A 55 6.14 5.48 12.17
CA GLY A 55 5.61 5.96 10.90
C GLY A 55 4.45 5.04 10.49
N HIS A 56 3.32 5.61 10.09
CA HIS A 56 2.22 4.75 9.64
C HIS A 56 2.68 4.09 8.36
N LEU A 57 2.81 2.77 8.32
CA LEU A 57 2.94 2.12 7.04
C LEU A 57 1.53 1.93 6.48
N SER A 58 1.29 2.63 5.37
CA SER A 58 0.04 2.56 4.64
C SER A 58 0.16 1.40 3.69
N LEU A 59 -0.80 0.47 3.75
CA LEU A 59 -1.03 -0.48 2.67
C LEU A 59 -2.05 0.11 1.73
N SER A 60 -1.73 0.13 0.46
CA SER A 60 -2.72 0.26 -0.59
C SER A 60 -2.58 -0.93 -1.51
N ILE A 61 -3.68 -1.67 -1.70
CA ILE A 61 -3.83 -2.53 -2.86
C ILE A 61 -4.02 -1.59 -4.04
N THR A 62 -3.34 -1.83 -5.14
CA THR A 62 -3.68 -1.16 -6.39
C THR A 62 -5.04 -1.71 -6.84
N SER A 63 -6.13 -1.10 -6.37
CA SER A 63 -7.50 -1.19 -6.90
C SER A 63 -8.14 -2.59 -6.96
N LEU A 64 -8.68 -3.08 -5.84
CA LEU A 64 -9.58 -4.25 -5.86
C LEU A 64 -10.90 -4.04 -5.10
N ASP A 65 -11.24 -2.83 -4.67
CA ASP A 65 -12.43 -2.54 -3.84
C ASP A 65 -13.77 -3.04 -4.42
N ASP A 66 -13.82 -3.55 -5.66
CA ASP A 66 -15.02 -4.18 -6.25
C ASP A 66 -14.73 -5.31 -7.26
N ILE A 67 -13.57 -5.97 -7.23
CA ILE A 67 -13.34 -7.18 -8.03
C ILE A 67 -13.09 -8.33 -7.06
N PRO A 68 -14.13 -9.10 -6.68
CA PRO A 68 -13.89 -10.42 -6.14
C PRO A 68 -13.03 -11.18 -7.13
N VAL A 69 -11.88 -11.66 -6.68
CA VAL A 69 -11.01 -12.49 -7.50
C VAL A 69 -11.21 -13.90 -7.03
N ILE A 70 -11.99 -14.71 -7.75
CA ILE A 70 -11.81 -16.15 -7.62
C ILE A 70 -10.41 -16.45 -8.13
N ALA A 71 -9.65 -17.21 -7.36
CA ALA A 71 -8.49 -17.92 -7.87
C ALA A 71 -8.99 -19.00 -8.86
N GLY A 72 -9.30 -18.59 -10.09
CA GLY A 72 -10.30 -19.28 -10.92
C GLY A 72 -9.79 -20.09 -12.10
N SER A 73 -8.51 -20.05 -12.45
CA SER A 73 -7.97 -20.86 -13.56
C SER A 73 -6.45 -21.08 -13.51
N GLY A 74 -5.78 -20.47 -12.53
CA GLY A 74 -4.35 -20.57 -12.30
C GLY A 74 -3.92 -19.71 -11.11
N PRO A 75 -2.66 -19.81 -10.66
CA PRO A 75 -2.16 -18.89 -9.66
C PRO A 75 -2.14 -17.47 -10.25
N PHE A 76 -2.63 -16.49 -9.48
CA PHE A 76 -2.56 -15.07 -9.87
C PHE A 76 -1.86 -14.28 -8.76
N SER A 77 -1.31 -13.13 -9.11
CA SER A 77 -0.61 -12.26 -8.15
C SER A 77 -1.16 -10.84 -8.18
N VAL A 78 -1.31 -10.24 -7.00
CA VAL A 78 -1.72 -8.84 -6.82
C VAL A 78 -0.57 -8.06 -6.19
N SER A 79 -0.29 -6.86 -6.71
CA SER A 79 0.67 -5.95 -6.10
C SER A 79 0.07 -5.27 -4.87
N LEU A 80 0.77 -5.35 -3.74
CA LEU A 80 0.55 -4.50 -2.58
C LEU A 80 1.66 -3.47 -2.49
N ILE A 81 1.29 -2.24 -2.18
CA ILE A 81 2.24 -1.15 -1.99
C ILE A 81 2.39 -0.87 -0.49
N LEU A 82 3.60 -1.13 0.03
CA LEU A 82 4.01 -0.80 1.38
C LEU A 82 4.63 0.59 1.39
N LYS A 83 3.96 1.59 1.97
CA LYS A 83 4.52 2.95 2.06
C LYS A 83 4.82 3.34 3.49
N ASN A 84 6.08 3.61 3.81
CA ASN A 84 6.44 4.23 5.08
C ASN A 84 6.07 5.71 5.02
N THR A 85 5.05 6.14 5.78
CA THR A 85 4.64 7.55 5.82
C THR A 85 5.39 8.38 6.86
N GLY A 86 6.20 7.74 7.70
CA GLY A 86 7.08 8.41 8.65
C GLY A 86 8.41 8.83 8.03
N THR A 87 9.23 9.51 8.81
CA THR A 87 10.60 9.91 8.43
C THR A 87 11.65 8.87 8.84
N GLU A 88 11.34 8.04 9.84
CA GLU A 88 12.28 7.05 10.38
C GLU A 88 12.22 5.73 9.61
N PRO A 89 13.36 5.01 9.47
CA PRO A 89 13.36 3.68 8.89
C PRO A 89 12.56 2.68 9.73
N LEU A 90 11.75 1.88 9.03
CA LEU A 90 11.03 0.75 9.60
C LEU A 90 11.67 -0.56 9.15
N THR A 91 11.59 -1.60 9.97
CA THR A 91 12.03 -2.95 9.62
C THR A 91 10.87 -3.93 9.66
N ILE A 92 10.70 -4.73 8.61
CA ILE A 92 9.71 -5.82 8.58
C ILE A 92 10.17 -6.90 9.56
N LYS A 93 9.34 -7.23 10.54
CA LYS A 93 9.60 -8.29 11.53
C LYS A 93 9.01 -9.61 11.08
N GLU A 94 7.73 -9.62 10.75
CA GLU A 94 6.99 -10.81 10.37
C GLU A 94 6.01 -10.49 9.24
N ILE A 95 5.74 -11.51 8.44
CA ILE A 95 4.77 -11.47 7.35
C ILE A 95 3.89 -12.69 7.55
N ASN A 96 2.59 -12.49 7.75
CA ASN A 96 1.65 -13.57 8.01
C ASN A 96 0.53 -13.53 6.98
N SER A 97 0.24 -14.67 6.36
CA SER A 97 -1.02 -14.90 5.65
C SER A 97 -2.02 -15.56 6.60
N SER A 98 -3.30 -15.18 6.53
CA SER A 98 -4.36 -15.90 7.25
C SER A 98 -4.58 -17.29 6.66
N GLU A 99 -4.22 -17.46 5.38
CA GLU A 99 -4.53 -18.64 4.59
C GLU A 99 -3.29 -19.29 3.98
N SER A 100 -3.36 -20.61 3.83
CA SER A 100 -2.24 -21.44 3.31
C SER A 100 -2.12 -21.45 1.78
N TRP A 101 -3.19 -21.05 1.10
CA TRP A 101 -3.25 -20.93 -0.36
C TRP A 101 -2.78 -19.57 -0.87
N MET A 102 -2.11 -18.79 -0.01
CA MET A 102 -1.53 -17.50 -0.33
C MET A 102 -0.04 -17.46 0.02
N SER A 103 0.74 -16.74 -0.77
CA SER A 103 2.14 -16.41 -0.47
C SER A 103 2.42 -14.94 -0.71
N VAL A 104 3.40 -14.39 0.01
CA VAL A 104 3.87 -13.02 -0.15
C VAL A 104 5.31 -13.06 -0.66
N ASP A 105 5.56 -12.37 -1.77
CA ASP A 105 6.85 -12.31 -2.47
C ASP A 105 7.33 -10.86 -2.62
N GLY A 106 8.62 -10.66 -2.86
CA GLY A 106 9.23 -9.33 -3.06
C GLY A 106 9.60 -8.59 -1.79
N VAL A 107 9.25 -9.12 -0.60
CA VAL A 107 9.71 -8.62 0.70
C VAL A 107 10.12 -9.76 1.63
N VAL A 108 11.05 -9.48 2.55
CA VAL A 108 11.55 -10.44 3.53
C VAL A 108 11.60 -9.86 4.94
N SER A 109 11.57 -10.73 5.95
CA SER A 109 11.87 -10.34 7.33
C SER A 109 13.28 -9.74 7.43
N GLY A 110 13.41 -8.65 8.18
CA GLY A 110 14.63 -7.86 8.33
C GLY A 110 14.81 -6.79 7.25
N GLN A 111 13.93 -6.69 6.26
CA GLN A 111 14.01 -5.66 5.23
C GLN A 111 13.65 -4.28 5.80
N GLU A 112 14.49 -3.29 5.47
CA GLU A 112 14.31 -1.89 5.86
C GLU A 112 13.49 -1.12 4.82
N ILE A 113 12.57 -0.28 5.29
CA ILE A 113 11.84 0.70 4.49
C ILE A 113 12.17 2.08 5.06
N LYS A 114 12.92 2.88 4.31
CA LYS A 114 13.30 4.23 4.74
C LYS A 114 12.06 5.12 4.85
N GLY A 115 12.19 6.22 5.58
CA GLY A 115 11.10 7.20 5.67
C GLY A 115 10.65 7.70 4.30
N ILE A 116 9.34 7.83 4.10
CA ILE A 116 8.68 8.30 2.87
C ILE A 116 8.80 7.31 1.68
N ASP A 117 9.66 6.30 1.77
CA ASP A 117 9.86 5.30 0.73
C ASP A 117 8.68 4.33 0.62
N THR A 118 8.63 3.70 -0.56
CA THR A 118 7.61 2.75 -0.96
C THR A 118 8.28 1.47 -1.44
N ILE A 119 7.71 0.32 -1.08
CA ILE A 119 8.10 -1.00 -1.58
C ILE A 119 6.88 -1.68 -2.17
N GLU A 120 7.04 -2.27 -3.35
CA GLU A 120 6.05 -3.12 -3.98
C GLU A 120 6.31 -4.58 -3.57
N THR A 121 5.27 -5.25 -3.10
CA THR A 121 5.26 -6.69 -2.78
C THR A 121 4.13 -7.35 -3.53
N TRP A 122 4.24 -8.65 -3.77
CA TRP A 122 3.29 -9.42 -4.54
C TRP A 122 2.63 -10.45 -3.64
N VAL A 123 1.31 -10.49 -3.63
CA VAL A 123 0.54 -11.57 -3.00
C VAL A 123 0.12 -12.51 -4.10
N THR A 124 0.58 -13.75 -4.03
CA THR A 124 0.19 -14.81 -4.97
C THR A 124 -0.86 -15.69 -4.32
N PHE A 125 -1.89 -16.01 -5.09
CA PHE A 125 -3.02 -16.82 -4.70
C PHE A 125 -2.99 -18.12 -5.49
N ILE A 126 -3.20 -19.26 -4.84
CA ILE A 126 -3.37 -20.55 -5.51
C ILE A 126 -4.84 -20.69 -5.95
N ALA A 127 -5.07 -21.28 -7.12
CA ALA A 127 -6.40 -21.52 -7.65
C ALA A 127 -7.28 -22.42 -6.75
N GLY A 128 -8.59 -22.20 -6.80
CA GLY A 128 -9.63 -23.06 -6.23
C GLY A 128 -10.16 -22.64 -4.86
N TYR A 129 -9.90 -21.41 -4.41
CA TYR A 129 -10.30 -20.91 -3.09
C TYR A 129 -11.09 -19.59 -3.24
N SER A 130 -12.08 -19.41 -2.37
CA SER A 130 -13.01 -18.27 -2.33
C SER A 130 -13.31 -17.80 -0.89
N ASP A 131 -12.47 -18.20 0.07
CA ASP A 131 -12.61 -17.75 1.45
C ASP A 131 -11.97 -16.36 1.58
N ASP A 132 -12.64 -15.45 2.29
CA ASP A 132 -12.05 -14.16 2.68
C ASP A 132 -10.67 -14.36 3.32
N ALA A 133 -9.72 -13.53 2.95
CA ALA A 133 -8.35 -13.68 3.44
C ALA A 133 -7.72 -12.37 3.88
N SER A 134 -6.56 -12.46 4.52
CA SER A 134 -5.79 -11.29 4.92
C SER A 134 -4.30 -11.56 4.91
N ILE A 135 -3.53 -10.51 4.61
CA ILE A 135 -2.10 -10.47 4.84
C ILE A 135 -1.83 -9.44 5.94
N SER A 136 -0.96 -9.79 6.89
CA SER A 136 -0.48 -8.85 7.89
C SER A 136 1.04 -8.72 7.88
N PHE A 137 1.50 -7.50 8.09
CA PHE A 137 2.90 -7.14 8.24
C PHE A 137 3.10 -6.62 9.65
N VAL A 138 4.04 -7.24 10.37
CA VAL A 138 4.52 -6.76 11.65
C VAL A 138 5.82 -6.00 11.39
N TRP A 139 5.95 -4.79 11.92
CA TRP A 139 7.16 -3.98 11.78
C TRP A 139 7.54 -3.30 13.08
N ASN A 140 8.76 -2.81 13.15
CA ASN A 140 9.22 -1.93 14.20
C ASN A 140 10.04 -0.75 13.63
N SER A 141 10.13 0.33 14.40
CA SER A 141 11.13 1.36 14.14
C SER A 141 12.53 0.77 14.34
N LEU A 142 13.46 1.09 13.44
CA LEU A 142 14.85 0.72 13.61
C LEU A 142 15.47 1.40 14.84
N ASP A 143 15.04 2.62 15.15
CA ASP A 143 15.52 3.40 16.30
C ASP A 143 14.87 2.99 17.62
N ASN A 144 13.72 2.33 17.56
CA ASN A 144 13.04 1.73 18.69
C ASN A 144 12.52 0.31 18.35
N PRO A 145 13.35 -0.73 18.50
CA PRO A 145 12.98 -2.10 18.15
C PRO A 145 11.77 -2.64 18.91
N ASP A 146 11.42 -2.05 20.07
CA ASP A 146 10.26 -2.45 20.88
C ASP A 146 8.94 -1.83 20.38
N SER A 147 8.97 -0.89 19.43
CA SER A 147 7.78 -0.26 18.80
C SER A 147 7.10 -1.17 17.76
N THR A 148 6.73 -2.37 18.18
CA THR A 148 6.12 -3.34 17.28
C THR A 148 4.67 -2.96 16.99
N GLU A 149 4.34 -2.83 15.72
CA GLU A 149 2.97 -2.60 15.23
C GLU A 149 2.62 -3.65 14.17
N SER A 150 1.33 -3.95 14.05
CA SER A 150 0.81 -4.85 13.03
C SER A 150 -0.20 -4.12 12.17
N PHE A 151 -0.09 -4.29 10.86
CA PHE A 151 -1.08 -3.84 9.91
C PHE A 151 -1.54 -5.01 9.07
N SER A 152 -2.85 -5.15 8.91
CA SER A 152 -3.47 -6.15 8.06
C SER A 152 -4.24 -5.51 6.91
N VAL A 153 -4.16 -6.12 5.74
CA VAL A 153 -5.08 -5.87 4.63
C VAL A 153 -6.01 -7.06 4.49
N SER A 154 -7.31 -6.81 4.47
CA SER A 154 -8.34 -7.79 4.13
C SER A 154 -8.48 -7.86 2.61
N LEU A 155 -8.64 -9.06 2.10
CA LEU A 155 -8.78 -9.39 0.69
C LEU A 155 -10.12 -10.07 0.52
N ASP A 156 -11.03 -9.41 -0.22
CA ASP A 156 -12.33 -9.96 -0.59
C ASP A 156 -12.11 -10.90 -1.79
N VAL A 157 -12.10 -12.20 -1.51
CA VAL A 157 -11.93 -13.27 -2.50
C VAL A 157 -13.32 -13.82 -2.79
N GLY A 158 -14.20 -13.01 -3.38
CA GLY A 158 -15.59 -13.39 -3.57
C GLY A 158 -15.83 -14.52 -4.59
N ASP A 159 -17.10 -14.88 -4.75
CA ASP A 159 -17.56 -16.09 -5.46
C ASP A 159 -17.68 -15.96 -7.00
N GLU A 160 -17.40 -14.79 -7.59
CA GLU A 160 -17.49 -14.52 -9.04
C GLU A 160 -16.10 -14.27 -9.65
N SER A 161 -15.78 -14.87 -10.80
CA SER A 161 -14.45 -14.70 -11.39
C SER A 161 -14.28 -13.26 -11.90
N THR A 162 -13.04 -12.75 -11.91
CA THR A 162 -12.78 -11.43 -12.51
C THR A 162 -13.22 -11.40 -13.98
N TRP A 163 -13.12 -12.51 -14.70
CA TRP A 163 -13.61 -12.64 -16.05
C TRP A 163 -15.14 -12.67 -16.13
N ASP A 164 -15.85 -13.32 -15.21
CA ASP A 164 -17.32 -13.24 -15.11
C ASP A 164 -17.77 -11.78 -15.03
N ILE A 165 -17.11 -11.00 -14.16
CA ILE A 165 -17.43 -9.58 -14.00
C ILE A 165 -17.09 -8.80 -15.27
N VAL A 166 -15.89 -8.95 -15.82
CA VAL A 166 -15.48 -8.25 -17.05
C VAL A 166 -16.43 -8.58 -18.20
N TYR A 167 -16.76 -9.85 -18.40
CA TYR A 167 -17.66 -10.27 -19.46
C TYR A 167 -19.08 -9.74 -19.23
N ASN A 168 -19.69 -10.02 -18.08
CA ASN A 168 -21.09 -9.69 -17.81
C ASN A 168 -21.35 -8.19 -17.67
N GLU A 169 -20.43 -7.45 -17.02
CA GLU A 169 -20.63 -6.03 -16.74
C GLU A 169 -20.15 -5.12 -17.87
N ILE A 170 -19.27 -5.61 -18.74
CA ILE A 170 -18.65 -4.78 -19.79
C ILE A 170 -19.00 -5.34 -21.17
N PHE A 171 -18.59 -6.57 -21.49
CA PHE A 171 -18.70 -7.07 -22.85
C PHE A 171 -20.13 -7.41 -23.25
N ASP A 172 -20.87 -8.15 -22.42
CA ASP A 172 -22.26 -8.51 -22.71
C ASP A 172 -23.16 -7.27 -22.89
N LYS A 173 -22.92 -6.23 -22.07
CA LYS A 173 -23.72 -5.00 -22.08
C LYS A 173 -23.37 -4.03 -23.19
N THR A 174 -22.12 -4.00 -23.65
CA THR A 174 -21.63 -2.89 -24.53
C THR A 174 -21.02 -3.34 -25.87
N CYS A 175 -20.73 -4.62 -26.05
CA CYS A 175 -20.01 -5.13 -27.21
C CYS A 175 -20.90 -5.95 -28.16
N SER A 176 -22.21 -5.68 -28.22
CA SER A 176 -23.18 -6.48 -29.00
C SER A 176 -22.88 -6.59 -30.51
N CYS A 177 -22.14 -5.63 -31.09
CA CYS A 177 -21.62 -5.72 -32.46
C CYS A 177 -20.76 -6.98 -32.72
N HIS A 178 -20.19 -7.56 -31.66
CA HIS A 178 -19.36 -8.75 -31.69
C HIS A 178 -20.15 -10.07 -31.55
N PHE A 179 -21.48 -10.01 -31.42
CA PHE A 179 -22.31 -11.21 -31.21
C PHE A 179 -22.93 -11.75 -32.50
N THR A 180 -22.69 -11.07 -33.63
CA THR A 180 -23.11 -11.53 -34.96
C THR A 180 -22.30 -12.75 -35.42
N SER A 181 -22.72 -13.39 -36.53
CA SER A 181 -22.12 -14.66 -36.99
C SER A 181 -20.60 -14.64 -37.16
N SER A 182 -20.03 -13.50 -37.59
CA SER A 182 -18.58 -13.29 -37.71
C SER A 182 -18.01 -12.34 -36.65
N GLY A 183 -18.87 -11.54 -36.00
CA GLY A 183 -18.46 -10.44 -35.13
C GLY A 183 -17.76 -9.29 -35.89
N ALA A 184 -17.87 -8.06 -35.37
CA ALA A 184 -17.11 -6.94 -35.92
C ALA A 184 -15.59 -7.18 -35.78
N GLY A 185 -14.81 -6.88 -36.83
CA GLY A 185 -13.36 -7.08 -36.81
C GLY A 185 -12.90 -8.54 -36.66
N GLU A 186 -13.72 -9.49 -37.15
CA GLU A 186 -13.48 -10.94 -37.00
C GLU A 186 -13.29 -11.37 -35.53
N LEU A 187 -13.99 -10.67 -34.62
CA LEU A 187 -13.97 -10.94 -33.19
C LEU A 187 -15.39 -11.30 -32.76
N LYS A 188 -15.61 -12.60 -32.55
CA LYS A 188 -16.88 -13.13 -32.07
C LYS A 188 -16.84 -13.31 -30.56
N MET A 189 -17.83 -12.76 -29.87
CA MET A 189 -17.88 -12.72 -28.40
C MET A 189 -19.27 -13.08 -27.85
N SER A 190 -20.04 -13.90 -28.57
CA SER A 190 -21.47 -14.15 -28.27
C SER A 190 -21.75 -14.90 -26.96
N ASN A 191 -20.73 -15.43 -26.30
CA ASN A 191 -20.80 -16.01 -24.96
C ASN A 191 -19.41 -15.88 -24.32
N GLN A 192 -19.33 -16.16 -23.03
CA GLN A 192 -18.14 -15.95 -22.22
C GLN A 192 -16.94 -16.80 -22.63
N GLU A 193 -17.12 -18.12 -22.79
CA GLU A 193 -16.08 -19.06 -23.24
C GLU A 193 -15.49 -18.62 -24.59
N LEU A 194 -16.35 -18.38 -25.58
CA LEU A 194 -15.95 -17.95 -26.92
C LEU A 194 -15.28 -16.57 -26.92
N ALA A 195 -15.73 -15.66 -26.06
CA ALA A 195 -15.12 -14.34 -25.94
C ALA A 195 -13.70 -14.45 -25.40
N TYR A 196 -13.48 -15.24 -24.35
CA TYR A 196 -12.16 -15.44 -23.76
C TYR A 196 -11.18 -16.05 -24.77
N ASP A 197 -11.57 -17.17 -25.40
CA ASP A 197 -10.79 -17.88 -26.42
C ASP A 197 -10.39 -17.00 -27.61
N ASN A 198 -11.21 -16.00 -27.94
CA ASN A 198 -10.96 -15.12 -29.07
C ASN A 198 -10.16 -13.86 -28.71
N ILE A 199 -9.93 -13.54 -27.44
CA ILE A 199 -9.23 -12.30 -27.04
C ILE A 199 -7.92 -12.56 -26.30
N VAL A 200 -7.84 -13.58 -25.46
CA VAL A 200 -6.65 -13.81 -24.63
C VAL A 200 -5.57 -14.48 -25.45
N ASP A 201 -4.40 -13.85 -25.53
CA ASP A 201 -3.26 -14.33 -26.30
C ASP A 201 -3.47 -14.47 -27.82
N ILE A 202 -4.54 -13.86 -28.36
CA ILE A 202 -4.86 -13.85 -29.79
C ILE A 202 -4.36 -12.55 -30.44
N ALA A 203 -3.73 -12.64 -31.61
CA ALA A 203 -3.31 -11.45 -32.37
C ALA A 203 -4.52 -10.56 -32.75
N ALA A 204 -4.36 -9.25 -32.68
CA ALA A 204 -5.38 -8.31 -33.12
C ALA A 204 -5.46 -8.26 -34.64
N TYR A 205 -6.67 -8.29 -35.20
CA TYR A 205 -6.88 -8.27 -36.64
C TYR A 205 -6.36 -6.99 -37.29
N GLU A 206 -6.66 -5.84 -36.68
CA GLU A 206 -6.29 -4.52 -37.22
C GLU A 206 -4.80 -4.20 -37.05
N VAL A 207 -4.16 -4.75 -36.00
CA VAL A 207 -2.75 -4.53 -35.67
C VAL A 207 -2.11 -5.86 -35.24
N PRO A 208 -1.73 -6.73 -36.19
CA PRO A 208 -1.26 -8.10 -35.91
C PRO A 208 -0.01 -8.19 -35.02
N GLU A 209 0.73 -7.10 -34.88
CA GLU A 209 1.89 -7.00 -33.98
C GLU A 209 1.51 -6.95 -32.50
N LEU A 210 0.24 -6.65 -32.19
CA LEU A 210 -0.32 -6.64 -30.83
C LEU A 210 -1.26 -7.82 -30.62
N LYS A 211 -1.35 -8.28 -29.38
CA LYS A 211 -2.42 -9.19 -28.96
C LYS A 211 -3.67 -8.38 -28.59
N ARG A 212 -4.85 -8.94 -28.81
CA ARG A 212 -6.14 -8.40 -28.34
C ARG A 212 -6.07 -8.19 -26.83
N ILE A 213 -5.70 -9.23 -26.09
CA ILE A 213 -5.27 -9.17 -24.69
C ILE A 213 -3.91 -9.84 -24.57
N ASP A 214 -2.96 -9.13 -23.98
CA ASP A 214 -1.60 -9.57 -23.67
C ASP A 214 -1.48 -9.71 -22.14
N PRO A 215 -1.64 -10.94 -21.59
CA PRO A 215 -1.63 -11.18 -20.16
C PRO A 215 -0.41 -10.55 -19.45
N GLY A 216 -0.67 -9.81 -18.38
CA GLY A 216 0.33 -9.07 -17.61
C GLY A 216 0.71 -7.70 -18.19
N TYR A 217 0.28 -7.37 -19.42
CA TYR A 217 0.67 -6.14 -20.11
C TYR A 217 -0.53 -5.33 -20.62
N PRO A 218 -1.23 -4.58 -19.75
CA PRO A 218 -2.40 -3.77 -20.12
C PRO A 218 -2.11 -2.78 -21.25
N ASP A 219 -0.95 -2.11 -21.20
CA ASP A 219 -0.59 -1.08 -22.19
C ASP A 219 -0.20 -1.64 -23.57
N ARG A 220 0.12 -2.94 -23.64
CA ARG A 220 0.38 -3.68 -24.88
C ARG A 220 -0.87 -4.37 -25.43
N SER A 221 -1.95 -4.41 -24.65
CA SER A 221 -3.20 -5.07 -25.05
C SER A 221 -4.04 -4.17 -25.96
N TYR A 222 -4.28 -4.62 -27.18
CA TYR A 222 -4.99 -3.83 -28.18
C TYR A 222 -6.44 -3.53 -27.77
N LEU A 223 -7.11 -4.44 -27.05
CA LEU A 223 -8.47 -4.19 -26.56
C LEU A 223 -8.50 -3.02 -25.56
N VAL A 224 -7.53 -2.92 -24.65
CA VAL A 224 -7.39 -1.79 -23.72
C VAL A 224 -7.20 -0.48 -24.51
N LYS A 225 -6.36 -0.50 -25.54
CA LYS A 225 -6.17 0.65 -26.46
C LYS A 225 -7.47 1.06 -27.13
N LYS A 226 -8.26 0.09 -27.63
CA LYS A 226 -9.60 0.34 -28.22
C LYS A 226 -10.59 0.93 -27.23
N LEU A 227 -10.58 0.51 -25.96
CA LEU A 227 -11.45 1.07 -24.92
C LEU A 227 -11.07 2.50 -24.52
N VAL A 228 -9.78 2.83 -24.52
CA VAL A 228 -9.26 4.19 -24.21
C VAL A 228 -9.36 5.13 -25.41
N GLY A 229 -9.16 4.61 -26.62
CA GLY A 229 -9.17 5.37 -27.87
C GLY A 229 -7.82 5.99 -28.24
N VAL A 230 -6.70 5.37 -27.85
CA VAL A 230 -5.33 5.86 -28.10
C VAL A 230 -4.49 4.74 -28.72
N ASP A 231 -3.68 5.07 -29.72
CA ASP A 231 -2.87 4.12 -30.50
C ASP A 231 -3.70 3.00 -31.14
N ILE A 232 -4.78 3.39 -31.82
CA ILE A 232 -5.74 2.46 -32.45
C ILE A 232 -5.87 2.71 -33.94
N GLU A 233 -6.21 1.65 -34.65
CA GLU A 233 -6.79 1.75 -36.00
C GLU A 233 -8.32 1.80 -35.88
N GLY A 234 -8.97 2.56 -36.77
CA GLY A 234 -10.42 2.71 -36.78
C GLY A 234 -11.00 3.45 -35.56
N ASP A 235 -12.23 3.08 -35.16
CA ASP A 235 -12.98 3.77 -34.12
C ASP A 235 -12.69 3.23 -32.71
N ARG A 236 -12.79 4.11 -31.70
CA ARG A 236 -12.79 3.74 -30.27
C ARG A 236 -13.97 2.82 -29.97
N MET A 237 -13.78 1.88 -29.03
CA MET A 237 -14.83 0.99 -28.53
C MET A 237 -15.31 1.43 -27.13
N PRO A 238 -16.61 1.24 -26.79
CA PRO A 238 -17.68 0.79 -27.68
C PRO A 238 -17.96 1.79 -28.81
N ARG A 239 -18.21 1.28 -30.03
CA ARG A 239 -18.24 2.08 -31.26
C ARG A 239 -19.28 3.21 -31.26
N ASP A 240 -20.44 2.95 -30.67
CA ASP A 240 -21.58 3.86 -30.67
C ASP A 240 -21.53 4.87 -29.49
N GLY A 241 -20.37 5.02 -28.86
CA GLY A 241 -20.17 6.09 -27.88
C GLY A 241 -20.29 7.48 -28.52
N PRO A 242 -20.59 8.53 -27.72
CA PRO A 242 -20.84 8.49 -26.27
C PRO A 242 -22.25 7.96 -25.88
N PRO A 243 -22.41 7.43 -24.64
CA PRO A 243 -21.36 7.31 -23.62
C PRO A 243 -20.44 6.11 -23.88
N PHE A 244 -19.13 6.35 -23.82
CA PHE A 244 -18.14 5.28 -23.70
C PHE A 244 -18.16 4.67 -22.30
N LEU A 245 -17.41 3.59 -22.08
CA LEU A 245 -17.19 3.05 -20.74
C LEU A 245 -16.62 4.13 -19.81
N SER A 246 -17.03 4.11 -18.54
CA SER A 246 -16.41 4.94 -17.52
C SER A 246 -14.96 4.53 -17.30
N ASP A 247 -14.14 5.49 -16.86
CA ASP A 247 -12.73 5.23 -16.51
C ASP A 247 -12.62 4.08 -15.50
N ARG A 248 -13.58 3.97 -14.58
CA ARG A 248 -13.67 2.85 -13.63
C ARG A 248 -13.82 1.50 -14.32
N ARG A 249 -14.72 1.34 -15.31
CA ARG A 249 -14.87 0.07 -16.04
C ARG A 249 -13.65 -0.25 -16.89
N ILE A 250 -12.99 0.76 -17.45
CA ILE A 250 -11.74 0.59 -18.21
C ILE A 250 -10.64 0.08 -17.27
N GLU A 251 -10.53 0.65 -16.07
CA GLU A 251 -9.53 0.22 -15.09
C GLU A 251 -9.75 -1.23 -14.64
N GLN A 252 -11.00 -1.68 -14.49
CA GLN A 252 -11.28 -3.09 -14.20
C GLN A 252 -10.74 -4.03 -15.29
N VAL A 253 -10.87 -3.68 -16.58
CA VAL A 253 -10.27 -4.45 -17.66
C VAL A 253 -8.74 -4.41 -17.58
N ARG A 254 -8.15 -3.23 -17.30
CA ARG A 254 -6.70 -3.09 -17.18
C ARG A 254 -6.14 -3.96 -16.05
N LEU A 255 -6.81 -4.00 -14.91
CA LEU A 255 -6.41 -4.82 -13.76
C LEU A 255 -6.54 -6.31 -14.07
N TRP A 256 -7.66 -6.74 -14.66
CA TRP A 256 -7.82 -8.11 -15.12
C TRP A 256 -6.67 -8.54 -16.03
N VAL A 257 -6.29 -7.70 -17.01
CA VAL A 257 -5.11 -7.97 -17.85
C VAL A 257 -3.83 -8.00 -17.03
N GLN A 258 -3.63 -7.05 -16.12
CA GLN A 258 -2.42 -6.93 -15.31
C GLN A 258 -2.16 -8.17 -14.45
N ILE A 259 -3.20 -8.77 -13.89
CA ILE A 259 -3.10 -9.99 -13.07
C ILE A 259 -2.97 -11.28 -13.90
N GLY A 260 -2.80 -11.16 -15.22
CA GLY A 260 -2.59 -12.30 -16.12
C GLY A 260 -3.84 -12.73 -16.89
N ALA A 261 -4.87 -11.89 -16.92
CA ALA A 261 -6.14 -12.16 -17.61
C ALA A 261 -6.75 -13.54 -17.28
N PRO A 262 -6.88 -13.93 -16.00
CA PRO A 262 -7.43 -15.23 -15.65
C PRO A 262 -8.89 -15.38 -16.10
N GLU A 263 -9.27 -16.58 -16.52
CA GLU A 263 -10.65 -17.02 -16.67
C GLU A 263 -11.29 -17.26 -15.30
#